data_AF-A0A3C0FQN0-F1
#
_entry.id   AF-A0A3C0FQN0-F1
#
_cell.length_a   1.000
_cell.length_b   1.000
_cell.length_c   1.000
_cell.angle_alpha   90.00
_cell.angle_beta   90.00
_cell.angle_gamma   90.00
#
_symmetry.space_group_name_H-M   'P 1'
#
loop_
_entity.id
_entity.type
_entity.pdbx_description
1 polymer ?
#
loop_
_entity_poly.entity_id
_entity_poly.type
_entity_poly.pdbx_seq_one_letter_code
_entity_poly.pdbx_strand_id
1 'polypeptide(L)'
;KVDLADAELSNAVSALKNGQIDGFVTAGSWPAPNVIEAAAGTDVNVLSLSDDQLAETKRDKTVIPAGTYNGQDSDITTASLSVVAFSTTQMDADTAYELTKTFWQQKAKMGESSSWWNGVTPEMLANINGKMHPGALRYYDEVGFAVRDDQR
;
A
#
# COMPACT_ATOMS: atom_id res chain seq x y z
N LYS A 1 -6.33 23.50 16.06
CA LYS A 1 -5.60 22.69 17.06
C LYS A 1 -6.25 21.32 17.05
N VAL A 2 -5.49 20.26 16.81
CA VAL A 2 -5.99 18.87 16.84
C VAL A 2 -5.77 18.33 18.24
N ASP A 3 -6.75 17.61 18.79
CA ASP A 3 -6.57 16.82 20.01
C ASP A 3 -6.32 15.37 19.61
N LEU A 4 -5.24 14.77 20.13
CA LEU A 4 -4.85 13.42 19.74
C LEU A 4 -5.48 12.43 20.71
N ALA A 5 -6.42 11.63 20.20
CA ALA A 5 -6.94 10.49 20.93
C ALA A 5 -5.93 9.33 20.87
N ASP A 6 -5.61 8.76 22.02
CA ASP A 6 -4.81 7.53 22.10
C ASP A 6 -5.73 6.32 21.86
N ALA A 7 -5.79 5.88 20.61
CA ALA A 7 -6.61 4.75 20.18
C ALA A 7 -5.89 3.94 19.12
N GLU A 8 -5.88 2.62 19.31
CA GLU A 8 -5.42 1.68 18.29
C GLU A 8 -6.29 1.76 17.03
N LEU A 9 -5.68 1.65 15.85
CA LEU A 9 -6.37 1.79 14.56
C LEU A 9 -7.52 0.76 14.42
N SER A 10 -7.38 -0.41 15.03
CA SER A 10 -8.43 -1.45 15.06
C SER A 10 -9.72 -0.98 15.72
N ASN A 11 -9.67 0.01 16.60
CA ASN A 11 -10.83 0.59 17.29
C ASN A 11 -11.29 1.92 16.67
N ALA A 12 -10.55 2.47 15.71
CA ALA A 12 -10.82 3.81 15.18
C ALA A 12 -12.22 3.95 14.55
N VAL A 13 -12.68 2.95 13.80
CA VAL A 13 -14.02 2.98 13.17
C VAL A 13 -15.13 2.95 14.22
N SER A 14 -14.99 2.13 15.26
CA SER A 14 -15.93 2.10 16.39
C SER A 14 -15.93 3.40 17.18
N ALA A 15 -14.75 3.97 17.44
CA ALA A 15 -14.61 5.26 18.13
C ALA A 15 -15.25 6.40 17.33
N LEU A 16 -15.07 6.40 16.00
CA LEU A 16 -15.70 7.36 15.09
C LEU A 16 -17.23 7.23 15.13
N LYS A 17 -17.77 6.01 14.99
CA LYS A 17 -19.22 5.71 15.06
C LYS A 17 -19.84 6.14 16.39
N ASN A 18 -19.09 6.03 17.49
CA ASN A 18 -19.54 6.40 18.82
C ASN A 18 -19.30 7.89 19.16
N GLY A 19 -18.77 8.69 18.23
CA GLY A 19 -18.50 10.11 18.45
C GLY A 19 -17.38 10.39 19.46
N GLN A 20 -16.48 9.43 19.68
CA GLN A 20 -15.32 9.57 20.58
C GLN A 20 -14.15 10.27 19.90
N ILE A 21 -14.10 10.22 18.56
CA ILE A 21 -13.15 10.92 17.70
C ILE A 21 -13.89 11.51 16.51
N ASP A 22 -13.37 12.60 15.95
CA ASP A 22 -13.92 13.23 14.74
C ASP A 22 -13.31 12.66 13.44
N GLY A 23 -12.20 11.94 13.55
CA GLY A 23 -11.49 11.37 12.41
C GLY A 23 -10.29 10.54 12.85
N PHE A 24 -9.76 9.76 11.91
CA PHE A 24 -8.55 8.96 12.11
C PHE A 24 -7.67 9.00 10.87
N VAL A 25 -6.40 8.68 11.04
CA VAL A 25 -5.43 8.57 9.94
C VAL A 25 -5.08 7.11 9.77
N THR A 26 -5.03 6.64 8.53
CA THR A 26 -4.63 5.28 8.19
C THR A 26 -3.65 5.29 7.03
N ALA A 27 -2.71 4.34 7.07
CA ALA A 27 -1.74 4.10 6.01
C ALA A 27 -1.82 2.63 5.62
N GLY A 28 -2.25 2.36 4.40
CA GLY A 28 -2.44 1.02 3.89
C GLY A 28 -2.85 1.02 2.42
N SER A 29 -2.94 -0.16 1.85
CA SER A 29 -3.41 -0.34 0.48
C SER A 29 -4.88 0.04 0.34
N TRP A 30 -5.26 0.63 -0.80
CA TRP A 30 -6.65 0.90 -1.14
C TRP A 30 -7.19 -0.15 -2.12
N PRO A 31 -8.49 -0.49 -2.07
CA PRO A 31 -9.49 -0.03 -1.09
C PRO A 31 -9.26 -0.63 0.31
N ALA A 32 -9.16 0.21 1.35
CA ALA A 32 -8.84 -0.24 2.70
C ALA A 32 -10.11 -0.69 3.46
N PRO A 33 -10.15 -1.89 4.08
CA PRO A 33 -11.37 -2.41 4.72
C PRO A 33 -11.96 -1.51 5.81
N ASN A 34 -11.11 -0.90 6.64
CA ASN A 34 -11.54 0.03 7.69
C ASN A 34 -12.18 1.31 7.12
N VAL A 35 -11.67 1.83 5.99
CA VAL A 35 -12.24 3.01 5.32
C VAL A 35 -13.56 2.65 4.63
N ILE A 36 -13.65 1.46 4.01
CA ILE A 36 -14.92 0.94 3.47
C ILE A 36 -15.97 0.85 4.59
N GLU A 37 -15.61 0.28 5.75
CA GLU A 37 -16.53 0.10 6.87
C GLU A 37 -16.98 1.45 7.46
N ALA A 38 -16.06 2.40 7.60
CA ALA A 38 -16.37 3.75 8.06
C ALA A 38 -17.32 4.47 7.09
N ALA A 39 -17.06 4.39 5.79
CA ALA A 39 -17.88 5.03 4.75
C ALA A 39 -19.25 4.37 4.53
N ALA A 40 -19.40 3.10 4.91
CA ALA A 40 -20.68 2.40 4.87
C ALA A 40 -21.57 2.71 6.09
N GLY A 41 -20.97 2.95 7.27
CA GLY A 41 -21.71 3.09 8.53
C GLY A 41 -21.95 4.52 8.99
N THR A 42 -21.18 5.48 8.47
CA THR A 42 -21.19 6.89 8.87
C THR A 42 -20.93 7.78 7.65
N ASP A 43 -21.44 9.00 7.67
CA ASP A 43 -21.11 10.01 6.66
C ASP A 43 -19.68 10.51 6.89
N VAL A 44 -18.71 9.93 6.17
CA VAL A 44 -17.28 10.24 6.29
C VAL A 44 -16.75 10.80 4.99
N ASN A 45 -15.87 11.80 5.10
CA ASN A 45 -15.16 12.36 3.97
C ASN A 45 -13.69 11.96 4.05
N VAL A 46 -13.19 11.25 3.03
CA VAL A 46 -11.75 10.97 2.89
C VAL A 46 -11.07 12.21 2.31
N LEU A 47 -10.17 12.80 3.07
CA LEU A 47 -9.53 14.06 2.70
C LEU A 47 -8.46 13.86 1.63
N SER A 48 -8.51 14.68 0.58
CA SER A 48 -7.43 14.81 -0.40
C SER A 48 -6.39 15.82 0.08
N LEU A 49 -5.11 15.54 -0.20
CA LEU A 49 -4.02 16.49 -0.04
C LEU A 49 -3.92 17.39 -1.28
N SER A 50 -3.56 18.66 -1.08
CA SER A 50 -3.07 19.51 -2.16
C SER A 50 -1.65 19.10 -2.57
N ASP A 51 -1.17 19.55 -3.74
CA ASP A 51 0.20 19.26 -4.17
C ASP A 51 1.25 19.87 -3.19
N ASP A 52 0.97 21.04 -2.60
CA ASP A 52 1.83 21.66 -1.58
C ASP A 52 1.88 20.81 -0.29
N GLN A 53 0.72 20.37 0.20
CA GLN A 53 0.64 19.49 1.38
C GLN A 53 1.31 18.15 1.13
N LEU A 54 1.17 17.61 -0.08
CA LEU A 54 1.84 16.38 -0.48
C LEU A 54 3.36 16.56 -0.51
N ALA A 55 3.86 17.70 -1.02
CA ALA A 55 5.29 18.00 -1.03
C ALA A 55 5.90 18.03 0.38
N GLU A 56 5.16 18.50 1.39
CA GLU A 56 5.59 18.47 2.79
C GLU A 56 5.83 17.04 3.31
N THR A 57 5.10 16.05 2.78
CA THR A 57 5.26 14.64 3.19
C THR A 57 6.55 14.01 2.69
N LYS A 58 7.17 14.57 1.63
CA LYS A 58 8.32 13.99 0.92
C LYS A 58 8.06 12.56 0.42
N ARG A 59 6.80 12.24 0.11
CA ARG A 59 6.35 10.96 -0.45
C ARG A 59 5.85 11.14 -1.87
N ASP A 60 5.80 10.04 -2.61
CA ASP A 60 5.27 10.04 -3.96
C ASP A 60 3.75 10.24 -3.96
N LYS A 61 3.25 10.90 -5.01
CA LYS A 61 1.81 11.07 -5.25
C LYS A 61 1.17 9.73 -5.60
N THR A 62 0.00 9.47 -5.05
CA THR A 62 -0.92 8.46 -5.56
C THR A 62 -2.35 9.01 -5.61
N VAL A 63 -3.16 8.42 -6.48
CA VAL A 63 -4.56 8.80 -6.68
C VAL A 63 -5.43 7.60 -6.38
N ILE A 64 -6.40 7.78 -5.47
CA ILE A 64 -7.48 6.84 -5.26
C ILE A 64 -8.64 7.28 -6.16
N PRO A 65 -9.05 6.49 -7.16
CA PRO A 65 -10.09 6.86 -8.12
C PRO A 65 -11.44 7.14 -7.44
N ALA A 66 -12.22 8.05 -8.02
CA ALA A 66 -13.63 8.29 -7.66
C ALA A 66 -14.43 6.97 -7.57
N GLY A 67 -15.35 6.90 -6.61
CA GLY A 67 -16.19 5.72 -6.38
C GLY A 67 -15.49 4.55 -5.67
N THR A 68 -14.26 4.73 -5.17
CA THR A 68 -13.58 3.70 -4.37
C THR A 68 -14.26 3.51 -3.01
N TYR A 69 -14.72 4.59 -2.38
CA TYR A 69 -15.45 4.57 -1.12
C TYR A 69 -16.87 5.14 -1.28
N ASN A 70 -17.80 4.71 -0.43
CA ASN A 70 -19.17 5.24 -0.44
C ASN A 70 -19.14 6.76 -0.15
N GLY A 71 -19.88 7.54 -0.92
CA GLY A 71 -19.91 9.02 -0.81
C GLY A 71 -18.70 9.74 -1.41
N GLN A 72 -17.74 9.02 -2.01
CA GLN A 72 -16.58 9.62 -2.66
C GLN A 72 -16.81 9.82 -4.17
N ASP A 73 -17.27 11.01 -4.54
CA ASP A 73 -17.60 11.35 -5.94
C ASP A 73 -16.42 11.90 -6.78
N SER A 74 -15.25 12.09 -6.17
CA SER A 74 -14.07 12.65 -6.82
C SER A 74 -12.79 11.92 -6.42
N ASP A 75 -11.77 11.99 -7.27
CA ASP A 75 -10.45 11.41 -7.01
C ASP A 75 -9.82 11.99 -5.73
N ILE A 76 -9.16 11.13 -4.94
CA ILE A 76 -8.40 11.55 -3.76
C ILE A 76 -6.92 11.54 -4.13
N THR A 77 -6.26 12.70 -4.06
CA THR A 77 -4.80 12.80 -4.10
C THR A 77 -4.23 12.56 -2.71
N THR A 78 -3.31 11.61 -2.57
CA THR A 78 -2.67 11.30 -1.28
C THR A 78 -1.22 10.83 -1.45
N ALA A 79 -0.55 10.55 -0.34
CA ALA A 79 0.82 10.06 -0.30
C ALA A 79 0.88 8.53 -0.46
N SER A 80 1.83 8.06 -1.26
CA SER A 80 2.17 6.65 -1.42
C SER A 80 3.27 6.22 -0.45
N LEU A 81 3.21 4.97 -0.01
CA LEU A 81 4.24 4.32 0.77
C LEU A 81 4.62 3.01 0.06
N SER A 82 5.88 2.89 -0.37
CA SER A 82 6.38 1.63 -0.93
C SER A 82 6.49 0.58 0.17
N VAL A 83 5.77 -0.53 -0.02
CA VAL A 83 5.89 -1.73 0.83
C VAL A 83 6.77 -2.74 0.09
N VAL A 84 7.83 -3.20 0.75
CA VAL A 84 8.82 -4.10 0.17
C VAL A 84 9.03 -5.27 1.13
N ALA A 85 9.05 -6.50 0.60
CA ALA A 85 9.47 -7.66 1.36
C ALA A 85 11.00 -7.71 1.43
N PHE A 86 11.54 -7.62 2.65
CA PHE A 86 12.98 -7.71 2.88
C PHE A 86 13.37 -9.12 3.32
N SER A 87 14.59 -9.51 2.95
CA SER A 87 15.27 -10.67 3.49
C SER A 87 16.59 -10.24 4.15
N THR A 88 17.23 -11.16 4.86
CA THR A 88 18.60 -10.97 5.34
C THR A 88 19.60 -11.42 4.26
N THR A 89 20.83 -10.93 4.35
CA THR A 89 21.93 -11.38 3.48
C THR A 89 22.38 -12.82 3.74
N GLN A 90 21.82 -13.49 4.76
CA GLN A 90 22.13 -14.87 5.12
C GLN A 90 21.16 -15.88 4.51
N MET A 91 20.04 -15.43 3.94
CA MET A 91 19.13 -16.32 3.22
C MET A 91 19.85 -16.90 2.00
N ASP A 92 19.73 -18.19 1.77
CA ASP A 92 20.34 -18.80 0.59
C ASP A 92 19.59 -18.39 -0.68
N ALA A 93 20.29 -18.46 -1.82
CA ALA A 93 19.76 -18.00 -3.10
C ALA A 93 18.56 -18.83 -3.57
N ASP A 94 18.50 -20.12 -3.25
CA ASP A 94 17.42 -20.99 -3.70
C ASP A 94 16.13 -20.71 -2.93
N THR A 95 16.21 -20.55 -1.61
CA THR A 95 15.08 -20.11 -0.78
C THR A 95 14.52 -18.76 -1.25
N ALA A 96 15.40 -17.77 -1.49
CA ALA A 96 14.95 -16.46 -1.96
C ALA A 96 14.32 -16.51 -3.36
N TYR A 97 14.83 -17.36 -4.26
CA TYR A 97 14.26 -17.59 -5.57
C TYR A 97 12.85 -18.20 -5.46
N GLU A 98 12.70 -19.28 -4.68
CA GLU A 98 11.41 -19.96 -4.51
C GLU A 98 10.36 -19.05 -3.86
N LEU A 99 10.74 -18.25 -2.85
CA LEU A 99 9.85 -17.25 -2.24
C LEU A 99 9.39 -16.22 -3.27
N THR A 100 10.33 -15.67 -4.05
CA THR A 100 10.02 -14.65 -5.06
C THR A 100 9.11 -15.22 -6.14
N LYS A 101 9.45 -16.39 -6.68
CA LYS A 101 8.66 -17.11 -7.68
C LYS A 101 7.26 -17.42 -7.19
N THR A 102 7.14 -17.96 -5.98
CA THR A 102 5.86 -18.32 -5.38
C THR A 102 4.98 -17.09 -5.21
N PHE A 103 5.54 -15.96 -4.74
CA PHE A 103 4.80 -14.71 -4.60
C PHE A 103 4.16 -14.27 -5.92
N TRP A 104 4.95 -14.19 -6.99
CA TRP A 104 4.45 -13.73 -8.30
C TRP A 104 3.46 -14.71 -8.93
N GLN A 105 3.67 -16.03 -8.78
CA GLN A 105 2.72 -17.04 -9.25
C GLN A 105 1.38 -17.01 -8.51
N GLN A 106 1.39 -16.70 -7.21
CA GLN A 106 0.16 -16.63 -6.40
C GLN A 106 -0.52 -15.26 -6.43
N LYS A 107 0.14 -14.22 -6.94
CA LYS A 107 -0.37 -12.83 -6.95
C LYS A 107 -1.79 -12.69 -7.50
N ALA A 108 -2.10 -13.35 -8.62
CA ALA A 108 -3.43 -13.32 -9.23
C ALA A 108 -4.51 -13.86 -8.27
N LYS A 109 -4.23 -15.02 -7.64
CA LYS A 109 -5.12 -15.62 -6.64
C LYS A 109 -5.27 -14.76 -5.38
N MET A 110 -4.21 -14.07 -4.95
CA MET A 110 -4.31 -13.09 -3.86
C MET A 110 -5.23 -11.92 -4.25
N GLY A 111 -5.20 -11.49 -5.52
CA GLY A 111 -6.09 -10.48 -6.10
C GLY A 111 -7.57 -10.84 -6.08
N GLU A 112 -7.91 -12.13 -6.15
CA GLU A 112 -9.28 -12.63 -6.01
C GLU A 112 -9.79 -12.47 -4.57
N SER A 113 -8.92 -12.70 -3.58
CA SER A 113 -9.26 -12.55 -2.17
C SER A 113 -9.23 -11.10 -1.70
N SER A 114 -8.35 -10.27 -2.28
CA SER A 114 -8.21 -8.87 -1.91
C SER A 114 -7.72 -8.05 -3.11
N SER A 115 -8.58 -7.13 -3.56
CA SER A 115 -8.41 -6.40 -4.82
C SER A 115 -7.13 -5.56 -4.87
N TRP A 116 -6.59 -5.12 -3.74
CA TRP A 116 -5.35 -4.33 -3.71
C TRP A 116 -4.14 -5.06 -4.31
N TRP A 117 -4.10 -6.40 -4.29
CA TRP A 117 -3.02 -7.17 -4.91
C TRP A 117 -2.98 -7.04 -6.44
N ASN A 118 -4.07 -6.59 -7.06
CA ASN A 118 -4.11 -6.29 -8.49
C ASN A 118 -3.29 -5.04 -8.83
N GLY A 119 -3.05 -4.15 -7.87
CA GLY A 119 -2.19 -2.98 -8.04
C GLY A 119 -0.68 -3.29 -8.02
N VAL A 120 -0.27 -4.51 -7.63
CA VAL A 120 1.15 -4.90 -7.65
C VAL A 120 1.56 -5.31 -9.07
N THR A 121 2.50 -4.58 -9.66
CA THR A 121 3.00 -4.82 -11.01
C THR A 121 4.54 -4.88 -11.05
N PRO A 122 5.15 -5.52 -12.07
CA PRO A 122 6.61 -5.61 -12.19
C PRO A 122 7.32 -4.26 -12.23
N GLU A 123 6.68 -3.23 -12.79
CA GLU A 123 7.24 -1.88 -12.90
C GLU A 123 7.54 -1.27 -11.51
N MET A 124 6.81 -1.71 -10.47
CA MET A 124 7.02 -1.25 -9.10
C MET A 124 8.38 -1.69 -8.52
N LEU A 125 9.08 -2.64 -9.15
CA LEU A 125 10.45 -2.98 -8.76
C LEU A 125 11.36 -1.75 -8.81
N ALA A 126 11.09 -0.79 -9.71
CA ALA A 126 11.81 0.47 -9.80
C ALA A 126 11.63 1.39 -8.57
N ASN A 127 10.72 1.08 -7.63
CA ASN A 127 10.55 1.82 -6.39
C ASN A 127 11.37 1.25 -5.23
N ILE A 128 12.00 0.09 -5.42
CA ILE A 128 12.81 -0.55 -4.37
C ILE A 128 14.17 0.13 -4.31
N ASN A 129 14.55 0.55 -3.10
CA ASN A 129 15.87 1.12 -2.83
C ASN A 129 16.77 0.05 -2.21
N GLY A 130 18.03 0.01 -2.66
CA GLY A 130 19.01 -0.98 -2.24
C GLY A 130 19.12 -2.17 -3.20
N LYS A 131 19.93 -3.14 -2.80
CA LYS A 131 20.26 -4.32 -3.62
C LYS A 131 19.23 -5.43 -3.45
N MET A 132 18.92 -6.08 -4.56
CA MET A 132 18.09 -7.28 -4.59
C MET A 132 18.88 -8.49 -4.16
N HIS A 133 18.19 -9.46 -3.57
CA HIS A 133 18.79 -10.74 -3.25
C HIS A 133 19.15 -11.51 -4.54
N PRO A 134 20.29 -12.22 -4.63
CA PRO A 134 20.67 -12.98 -5.83
C PRO A 134 19.60 -13.96 -6.32
N GLY A 135 18.90 -14.62 -5.39
CA GLY A 135 17.77 -15.51 -5.71
C GLY A 135 16.57 -14.78 -6.33
N ALA A 136 16.25 -13.58 -5.86
CA ALA A 136 15.18 -12.75 -6.43
C ALA A 136 15.57 -12.24 -7.82
N LEU A 137 16.82 -11.76 -7.98
CA LEU A 137 17.37 -11.37 -9.28
C LEU A 137 17.29 -12.51 -10.30
N ARG A 138 17.68 -13.73 -9.90
CA ARG A 138 17.58 -14.92 -10.74
C ARG A 138 16.15 -15.13 -11.27
N TYR A 139 15.15 -14.97 -10.42
CA TYR A 139 13.75 -15.07 -10.85
C TYR A 139 13.35 -13.93 -11.79
N TYR A 140 13.67 -12.68 -11.44
CA TYR A 140 13.33 -11.52 -12.26
C TYR A 140 13.96 -11.54 -13.64
N ASP A 141 15.22 -11.96 -13.74
CA ASP A 141 15.91 -12.16 -15.02
C ASP A 141 15.27 -13.28 -15.84
N GLU A 142 14.85 -14.39 -15.20
CA GLU A 142 14.17 -15.52 -15.86
C GLU A 142 12.84 -15.11 -16.52
N VAL A 143 12.06 -14.27 -15.83
CA VAL A 143 10.74 -13.82 -16.34
C VAL A 143 10.82 -12.50 -17.12
N GLY A 144 12.01 -11.93 -17.31
CA GLY A 144 12.24 -10.72 -18.08
C GLY A 144 11.73 -9.43 -17.41
N PHE A 145 11.64 -9.40 -16.08
CA PHE A 145 11.24 -8.18 -15.36
C PHE A 145 12.40 -7.19 -15.30
N ALA A 146 12.11 -5.91 -15.55
CA ALA A 146 13.12 -4.87 -15.52
C ALA A 146 13.59 -4.59 -14.07
N VAL A 147 14.90 -4.67 -13.85
CA VAL A 147 15.57 -4.33 -12.58
C VAL A 147 16.67 -3.34 -12.91
N ARG A 148 16.78 -2.26 -12.13
CA ARG A 148 17.79 -1.21 -12.33
C ARG A 148 19.19 -1.73 -11.99
N ASP A 149 20.21 -1.16 -12.63
CA ASP A 149 21.61 -1.59 -12.41
C ASP A 149 22.08 -1.37 -10.96
N ASP A 150 21.62 -0.33 -10.28
CA ASP A 150 21.97 -0.05 -8.88
C ASP A 150 21.32 -1.03 -7.88
N GLN A 151 20.32 -1.79 -8.33
CA GLN A 151 19.65 -2.83 -7.56
C GLN A 151 20.33 -4.20 -7.68
N ARG A 152 21.30 -4.35 -8.58
CA ARG A 152 22.00 -5.63 -8.84
C ARG A 152 23.18 -5.88 -7.88
#